data_AF-A0AAV3YQY9-F1
#
_entry.id   AF-A0AAV3YQY9-F1
#
_cell.length_a   1.000
_cell.length_b   1.000
_cell.length_c   1.000
_cell.angle_alpha   90.00
_cell.angle_beta   90.00
_cell.angle_gamma   90.00
#
_symmetry.space_group_name_H-M   'P 1'
#
loop_
_entity.id
_entity.type
_entity.pdbx_description
1 polymer ?
#
loop_
_entity_poly.entity_id
_entity_poly.type
_entity_poly.pdbx_seq_one_letter_code
_entity_poly.pdbx_strand_id
1 'polypeptide(L)'
;MNSAYKAIERSGLGNSEHSCVLLLPKYIQKVKRSKPVTQTSLSWTDSAVEALQDCFEQTDWTTFLDQSTNLQEYSEIVCDYIKFCENVCLPRKTITLYANNNAWFNKQVRRKLHEKDEAYRNQKMCPDLYKSAKTELRKYIQDSKRRHRDKIRDSFNTRDSKKLCNSENKDPDTHSIICGDFNQANLKTVLPNFYQHVTCPTRGINTLDHCYSKMNSAYKAIERSGLGNSDHSCVLLLPKYIQKVKRSKPVTQTILSWTDSAVEALQDCFEQTDWTTFLDQSTNLHEYSEIVCDYIKFCENVCLPRKTITLCANNNAWFNKQVRRKLHEKDEADRNRKMCPDLYKSAKTELRKCINDYKRRHRDKIRDSFNTRDSKKLWSNLNLITQYKSAKQEGQCDDTTLPDRLNYFYARFDRDNTTTPAPLSCDEGPPFVITEHDVRCSLSANYGTRRQGPTISSHASSGTVDLN
;
A
#
# COMPACT_ATOMS: atom_id res chain seq x y z
N MET A 1 -10.93 -6.25 -26.43
CA MET A 1 -9.77 -5.48 -25.90
C MET A 1 -9.49 -4.32 -26.83
N ASN A 2 -9.67 -3.07 -26.40
CA ASN A 2 -9.31 -1.91 -27.21
C ASN A 2 -7.77 -1.83 -27.31
N SER A 3 -7.22 -2.27 -28.45
CA SER A 3 -5.78 -2.26 -28.70
C SER A 3 -5.19 -0.86 -28.53
N ALA A 4 -4.13 -0.74 -27.74
CA ALA A 4 -3.38 0.49 -27.45
C ALA A 4 -2.61 1.04 -28.66
N TYR A 5 -2.53 0.27 -29.75
CA TYR A 5 -1.79 0.59 -30.96
C TYR A 5 -2.66 0.41 -32.21
N LYS A 6 -2.37 1.19 -33.26
CA LYS A 6 -2.89 0.98 -34.61
C LYS A 6 -1.76 0.37 -35.44
N ALA A 7 -1.95 -0.84 -35.93
CA ALA A 7 -1.03 -1.48 -36.86
C ALA A 7 -1.29 -0.94 -38.27
N ILE A 8 -0.22 -0.55 -38.97
CA ILE A 8 -0.25 -0.15 -40.37
C ILE A 8 0.79 -1.00 -41.08
N GLU A 9 0.35 -1.75 -42.08
CA GLU A 9 1.25 -2.50 -42.95
C GLU A 9 1.92 -1.55 -43.94
N ARG A 10 3.24 -1.70 -44.10
CA ARG A 10 4.03 -1.01 -45.11
C ARG A 10 4.84 -1.99 -45.93
N SER A 11 5.16 -1.58 -47.16
CA SER A 11 6.12 -2.29 -48.02
C SER A 11 7.47 -2.44 -47.30
N GLY A 12 8.14 -3.56 -47.56
CA GLY A 12 9.42 -3.92 -46.94
C GLY A 12 10.48 -2.83 -47.09
N LEU A 13 11.32 -2.68 -46.08
CA LEU A 13 12.49 -1.80 -46.12
C LEU A 13 13.65 -2.55 -46.81
N GLY A 14 14.08 -2.08 -47.97
CA GLY A 14 15.12 -2.71 -48.78
C GLY A 14 14.62 -3.96 -49.53
N ASN A 15 15.53 -4.90 -49.85
CA ASN A 15 15.22 -6.12 -50.63
C ASN A 15 14.56 -7.23 -49.78
N SER A 16 13.79 -6.87 -48.75
CA SER A 16 13.10 -7.84 -47.91
C SER A 16 11.73 -8.20 -48.50
N GLU A 17 11.47 -9.49 -48.70
CA GLU A 17 10.19 -10.02 -49.20
C GLU A 17 9.10 -10.12 -48.11
N HIS A 18 9.35 -9.62 -46.90
CA HIS A 18 8.39 -9.64 -45.79
C HIS A 18 7.77 -8.26 -45.54
N SER A 19 6.46 -8.22 -45.32
CA SER A 19 5.75 -6.97 -45.01
C SER A 19 6.12 -6.44 -43.62
N CYS A 20 6.30 -5.13 -43.52
CA CYS A 20 6.75 -4.47 -42.30
C CYS A 20 5.53 -3.86 -41.58
N VAL A 21 5.26 -4.28 -40.34
CA VAL A 21 4.12 -3.79 -39.56
C VAL A 21 4.57 -2.67 -38.63
N LEU A 22 4.15 -1.45 -38.92
CA LEU A 22 4.40 -0.28 -38.08
C LEU A 22 3.27 -0.13 -37.04
N LEU A 23 3.62 -0.27 -35.76
CA LEU A 23 2.68 -0.08 -34.64
C LEU A 23 2.75 1.37 -34.14
N LEU A 24 1.72 2.17 -34.43
CA LEU A 24 1.61 3.53 -33.92
C LEU A 24 0.80 3.56 -32.62
N PRO A 25 1.28 4.19 -31.54
CA PRO A 25 0.49 4.32 -30.31
C PRO A 25 -0.78 5.14 -30.58
N LYS A 26 -1.94 4.64 -30.13
CA LYS A 26 -3.21 5.41 -30.17
C LYS A 26 -3.24 6.54 -29.13
N TYR A 27 -2.24 6.63 -28.26
CA TYR A 27 -2.11 7.71 -27.29
C TYR A 27 -1.76 9.02 -27.99
N ILE A 28 -2.74 9.92 -28.05
CA ILE A 28 -2.53 11.32 -28.42
C ILE A 28 -2.44 12.12 -27.12
N GLN A 29 -1.31 12.79 -26.90
CA GLN A 29 -1.02 13.60 -25.72
C GLN A 29 -2.22 14.52 -25.38
N LYS A 30 -2.66 14.52 -24.10
CA LYS A 30 -3.84 15.29 -23.62
C LYS A 30 -3.88 16.76 -24.08
N VAL A 31 -2.71 17.36 -24.29
CA VAL A 31 -2.50 18.73 -24.78
C VAL A 31 -3.14 18.97 -26.16
N LYS A 32 -3.23 17.95 -27.02
CA LYS A 32 -3.85 18.06 -28.36
C LYS A 32 -5.38 17.90 -28.34
N ARG A 33 -6.00 17.67 -27.17
CA ARG A 33 -7.46 17.48 -27.03
C ARG A 33 -8.19 18.67 -26.40
N SER A 34 -7.49 19.57 -25.71
CA SER A 34 -8.13 20.71 -25.04
C SER A 34 -8.56 21.77 -26.06
N LYS A 35 -9.88 22.00 -26.19
CA LYS A 35 -10.41 23.14 -26.94
C LYS A 35 -9.93 24.44 -26.28
N PRO A 36 -9.50 25.45 -27.04
CA PRO A 36 -9.11 26.73 -26.47
C PRO A 36 -10.29 27.39 -25.75
N VAL A 37 -10.02 28.02 -24.62
CA VAL A 37 -11.01 28.78 -23.85
C VAL A 37 -10.96 30.21 -24.35
N THR A 38 -12.10 30.72 -24.79
CA THR A 38 -12.22 32.12 -25.21
C THR A 38 -12.57 32.97 -23.99
N GLN A 39 -11.74 33.95 -23.66
CA GLN A 39 -12.03 34.93 -22.62
C GLN A 39 -12.15 36.32 -23.25
N THR A 40 -13.21 37.04 -22.90
CA THR A 40 -13.43 38.42 -23.33
C THR A 40 -13.06 39.36 -22.20
N SER A 41 -12.26 40.39 -22.48
CA SER A 41 -11.88 41.42 -21.51
C SER A 41 -11.96 42.81 -22.14
N LEU A 42 -12.24 43.84 -21.33
CA LEU A 42 -12.19 45.24 -21.75
C LEU A 42 -10.78 45.62 -22.19
N SER A 43 -10.66 46.30 -23.32
CA SER A 43 -9.38 46.69 -23.92
C SER A 43 -9.14 48.18 -23.69
N TRP A 44 -8.06 48.49 -22.98
CA TRP A 44 -7.63 49.85 -22.65
C TRP A 44 -6.63 50.33 -23.70
N THR A 45 -7.15 50.82 -24.83
CA THR A 45 -6.36 51.52 -25.86
C THR A 45 -6.34 53.02 -25.56
N ASP A 46 -5.31 53.75 -26.00
CA ASP A 46 -5.18 55.19 -25.75
C ASP A 46 -6.43 55.97 -26.17
N SER A 47 -6.95 55.71 -27.37
CA SER A 47 -8.22 56.29 -27.86
C SER A 47 -9.46 55.91 -27.03
N ALA A 48 -9.46 54.77 -26.35
CA ALA A 48 -10.58 54.36 -25.49
C ALA A 48 -10.48 54.99 -24.09
N VAL A 49 -9.26 55.28 -23.64
CA VAL A 49 -9.01 56.06 -22.42
C VAL A 49 -9.44 57.51 -22.65
N GLU A 50 -9.09 58.10 -23.79
CA GLU A 50 -9.54 59.45 -24.18
C GLU A 50 -11.07 59.53 -24.22
N ALA A 51 -11.74 58.57 -24.88
CA ALA A 51 -13.21 58.54 -24.91
C ALA A 51 -13.87 58.36 -23.53
N LEU A 52 -13.20 57.65 -22.60
CA LEU A 52 -13.68 57.51 -21.22
C LEU A 52 -13.48 58.81 -20.43
N GLN A 53 -12.35 59.50 -20.65
CA GLN A 53 -12.07 60.80 -20.05
C GLN A 53 -13.08 61.85 -20.51
N ASP A 54 -13.33 61.94 -21.82
CA ASP A 54 -14.33 62.84 -22.39
C ASP A 54 -15.73 62.57 -21.81
N CYS A 55 -16.10 61.30 -21.61
CA CYS A 55 -17.37 60.92 -21.01
C CYS A 55 -17.49 61.45 -19.57
N PHE A 56 -16.43 61.35 -18.76
CA PHE A 56 -16.43 61.82 -17.38
C PHE A 56 -16.39 63.34 -17.26
N GLU A 57 -15.71 64.02 -18.18
CA GLU A 57 -15.67 65.49 -18.23
C GLU A 57 -17.02 66.09 -18.65
N GLN A 58 -17.79 65.39 -19.48
CA GLN A 58 -19.13 65.81 -19.89
C GLN A 58 -20.23 65.42 -18.89
N THR A 59 -19.89 64.68 -17.84
CA THR A 59 -20.85 64.21 -16.84
C THR A 59 -21.08 65.28 -15.78
N ASP A 60 -22.35 65.63 -15.55
CA ASP A 60 -22.74 66.48 -14.43
C ASP A 60 -22.87 65.66 -13.12
N TRP A 61 -21.77 65.57 -12.38
CA TRP A 61 -21.68 64.75 -11.17
C TRP A 61 -22.57 65.22 -10.01
N THR A 62 -23.07 66.46 -10.04
CA THR A 62 -23.95 66.98 -8.97
C THR A 62 -25.33 66.33 -9.01
N THR A 63 -25.77 65.90 -10.20
CA THR A 63 -27.07 65.20 -10.36
C THR A 63 -27.13 63.88 -9.59
N PHE A 64 -26.00 63.16 -9.46
CA PHE A 64 -25.94 61.92 -8.67
C PHE A 64 -26.00 62.18 -7.17
N LEU A 65 -25.49 63.34 -6.72
CA LEU A 65 -25.56 63.74 -5.32
C LEU A 65 -27.01 64.10 -4.95
N ASP A 66 -27.69 64.86 -5.81
CA ASP A 66 -29.10 65.26 -5.62
C ASP A 66 -30.08 64.09 -5.65
N GLN A 67 -29.74 63.01 -6.36
CA GLN A 67 -30.53 61.78 -6.45
C GLN A 67 -30.24 60.79 -5.31
N SER A 68 -29.22 61.04 -4.49
CA SER A 68 -28.81 60.13 -3.42
C SER A 68 -29.25 60.65 -2.05
N THR A 69 -29.79 59.77 -1.21
CA THR A 69 -30.21 60.13 0.16
C THR A 69 -29.10 59.95 1.18
N ASN A 70 -28.06 59.18 0.83
CA ASN A 70 -26.95 58.84 1.68
C ASN A 70 -25.69 58.46 0.87
N LEU A 71 -24.55 58.41 1.54
CA LEU A 71 -23.24 58.18 0.91
C LEU A 71 -23.11 56.79 0.24
N GLN A 72 -23.81 55.78 0.76
CA GLN A 72 -23.77 54.43 0.19
C GLN A 72 -24.52 54.39 -1.15
N GLU A 73 -25.70 55.00 -1.22
CA GLU A 73 -26.50 55.13 -2.43
C GLU A 73 -25.77 55.99 -3.49
N TYR A 74 -25.14 57.09 -3.07
CA TYR A 74 -24.27 57.88 -3.94
C TYR A 74 -23.13 57.04 -4.55
N SER A 75 -22.45 56.25 -3.71
CA SER A 75 -21.36 55.37 -4.16
C SER A 75 -21.85 54.31 -5.15
N GLU A 76 -23.05 53.77 -4.96
CA GLU A 76 -23.63 52.76 -5.84
C GLU A 76 -23.99 53.37 -7.21
N ILE A 77 -24.67 54.52 -7.22
CA ILE A 77 -25.02 55.26 -8.45
C ILE A 77 -23.75 55.64 -9.24
N VAL A 78 -22.73 56.17 -8.56
CA VAL A 78 -21.45 56.51 -9.20
C VAL A 78 -20.74 55.27 -9.74
N CYS A 79 -20.69 54.17 -8.97
CA CYS A 79 -20.10 52.92 -9.43
C CYS A 79 -20.82 52.34 -10.65
N ASP A 80 -22.15 52.42 -10.69
CA ASP A 80 -22.94 51.90 -11.78
C ASP A 80 -22.84 52.79 -13.03
N TYR A 81 -22.74 54.11 -12.87
CA TYR A 81 -22.43 55.02 -13.97
C TYR A 81 -21.03 54.78 -14.53
N ILE A 82 -20.02 54.60 -13.67
CA ILE A 82 -18.65 54.26 -14.11
C ILE A 82 -18.65 52.93 -14.89
N LYS A 83 -19.36 51.90 -14.42
CA LYS A 83 -19.51 50.63 -15.16
C LYS A 83 -20.23 50.83 -16.49
N PHE A 84 -21.21 51.73 -16.56
CA PHE A 84 -21.88 52.08 -17.81
C PHE A 84 -20.89 52.70 -18.80
N CYS A 85 -20.12 53.70 -18.38
CA CYS A 85 -19.07 54.32 -19.19
C CYS A 85 -18.01 53.31 -19.63
N GLU A 86 -17.57 52.41 -18.74
CA GLU A 86 -16.65 51.33 -19.09
C GLU A 86 -17.21 50.42 -20.19
N ASN A 87 -18.52 50.12 -20.17
CA ASN A 87 -19.14 49.28 -21.19
C ASN A 87 -19.35 49.99 -22.53
N VAL A 88 -19.56 51.32 -22.52
CA VAL A 88 -19.78 52.13 -23.72
C VAL A 88 -18.46 52.51 -24.38
N CYS A 89 -17.47 52.95 -23.61
CA CYS A 89 -16.23 53.50 -24.14
C CYS A 89 -15.14 52.44 -24.38
N LEU A 90 -15.13 51.31 -23.65
CA LEU A 90 -14.04 50.34 -23.76
C LEU A 90 -14.41 49.19 -24.73
N PRO A 91 -13.67 49.03 -25.85
CA PRO A 91 -13.91 47.92 -26.76
C PRO A 91 -13.59 46.58 -26.09
N ARG A 92 -14.42 45.56 -26.33
CA ARG A 92 -14.20 44.21 -25.82
C ARG A 92 -13.24 43.46 -26.73
N LYS A 93 -12.11 43.01 -26.18
CA LYS A 93 -11.14 42.16 -26.89
C LYS A 93 -11.31 40.71 -26.47
N THR A 94 -11.52 39.88 -27.47
CA THR A 94 -11.62 38.43 -27.33
C THR A 94 -10.22 37.83 -27.44
N ILE A 95 -9.77 37.15 -26.38
CA ILE A 95 -8.48 36.47 -26.35
C ILE A 95 -8.74 34.96 -26.30
N THR A 96 -8.20 34.25 -27.29
CA THR A 96 -8.21 32.79 -27.33
C THR A 96 -7.08 32.25 -26.45
N LEU A 97 -7.43 31.62 -25.33
CA LEU A 97 -6.50 31.01 -24.39
C LEU A 97 -6.32 29.54 -24.74
N TYR A 98 -5.11 29.17 -25.13
CA TYR A 98 -4.73 27.78 -25.35
C TYR A 98 -4.23 27.17 -24.04
N ALA A 99 -4.39 25.85 -23.84
CA ALA A 99 -3.93 25.15 -22.64
C ALA A 99 -2.41 25.24 -22.40
N ASN A 100 -1.64 25.75 -23.38
CA ASN A 100 -0.21 26.01 -23.31
C ASN A 100 0.13 27.46 -22.91
N ASN A 101 -0.83 28.26 -22.43
CA ASN A 101 -0.54 29.63 -22.04
C ASN A 101 0.44 29.60 -20.85
N ASN A 102 1.68 29.88 -21.17
CA ASN A 102 2.80 29.70 -20.28
C ASN A 102 2.62 30.62 -19.06
N ALA A 103 2.35 30.08 -17.88
CA ALA A 103 2.14 30.88 -16.67
C ALA A 103 3.38 31.72 -16.27
N TRP A 104 4.56 31.40 -16.81
CA TRP A 104 5.77 32.22 -16.73
C TRP A 104 5.75 33.45 -17.67
N PHE A 105 4.82 33.54 -18.63
CA PHE A 105 4.64 34.66 -19.56
C PHE A 105 3.71 35.73 -18.96
N ASN A 106 4.19 36.35 -17.88
CA ASN A 106 3.47 37.34 -17.08
C ASN A 106 3.52 38.77 -17.68
N LYS A 107 2.80 39.71 -17.06
CA LYS A 107 2.76 41.14 -17.46
C LYS A 107 4.16 41.75 -17.63
N GLN A 108 5.13 41.31 -16.83
CA GLN A 108 6.50 41.81 -16.89
C GLN A 108 7.27 41.34 -18.11
N VAL A 109 7.14 40.06 -18.47
CA VAL A 109 7.73 39.52 -19.72
C VAL A 109 7.08 40.19 -20.95
N ARG A 110 5.77 40.45 -20.91
CA ARG A 110 5.06 41.17 -21.99
C ARG A 110 5.57 42.61 -22.15
N ARG A 111 5.80 43.32 -21.05
CA ARG A 111 6.38 44.66 -21.05
C ARG A 111 7.79 44.68 -21.65
N LYS A 112 8.66 43.76 -21.22
CA LYS A 112 10.03 43.65 -21.79
C LYS A 112 10.03 43.25 -23.26
N LEU A 113 9.03 42.49 -23.70
CA LEU A 113 8.85 42.17 -25.12
C LEU A 113 8.46 43.42 -25.91
N HIS A 114 7.52 44.22 -25.39
CA HIS A 114 7.12 45.48 -25.99
C HIS A 114 8.29 46.47 -26.11
N GLU A 115 9.07 46.66 -25.04
CA GLU A 115 10.28 47.50 -25.04
C GLU A 115 11.27 47.07 -26.14
N LYS A 116 11.44 45.76 -26.34
CA LYS A 116 12.29 45.21 -27.42
C LYS A 116 11.66 45.41 -28.81
N ASP A 117 10.34 45.37 -28.94
CA ASP A 117 9.64 45.61 -30.21
C ASP A 117 9.63 47.10 -30.60
N GLU A 118 9.57 48.00 -29.62
CA GLU A 118 9.76 49.44 -29.82
C GLU A 118 11.20 49.77 -30.20
N ALA A 119 12.18 49.22 -29.49
CA ALA A 119 13.59 49.39 -29.85
C ALA A 119 13.92 48.82 -31.23
N TYR A 120 13.19 47.79 -31.69
CA TYR A 120 13.32 47.25 -33.04
C TYR A 120 12.73 48.19 -34.09
N ARG A 121 11.56 48.77 -33.84
CA ARG A 121 10.96 49.79 -34.71
C ARG A 121 11.87 51.02 -34.85
N ASN A 122 12.61 51.37 -33.80
CA ASN A 122 13.56 52.48 -33.76
C ASN A 122 15.02 52.08 -34.03
N GLN A 123 15.28 50.86 -34.56
CA GLN A 123 16.62 50.28 -34.67
C GLN A 123 17.61 51.14 -35.47
N LYS A 124 17.13 51.93 -36.44
CA LYS A 124 17.96 52.86 -37.23
C LYS A 124 18.49 54.06 -36.42
N MET A 125 17.85 54.43 -35.32
CA MET A 125 18.26 55.57 -34.47
C MET A 125 19.16 55.17 -33.30
N CYS A 126 19.04 53.96 -32.76
CA CYS A 126 19.86 53.55 -31.62
C CYS A 126 20.05 52.02 -31.54
N PRO A 127 21.06 51.47 -32.22
CA PRO A 127 21.31 50.02 -32.29
C PRO A 127 21.58 49.37 -30.92
N ASP A 128 22.18 50.12 -29.99
CA ASP A 128 22.56 49.61 -28.68
C ASP A 128 21.35 49.47 -27.74
N LEU A 129 20.33 50.31 -27.89
CA LEU A 129 19.07 50.15 -27.16
C LEU A 129 18.36 48.84 -27.52
N TYR A 130 18.35 48.47 -28.81
CA TYR A 130 17.78 47.18 -29.23
C TYR A 130 18.55 45.98 -28.67
N LYS A 131 19.89 46.02 -28.70
CA LYS A 131 20.74 44.96 -28.13
C LYS A 131 20.52 44.83 -26.62
N SER A 132 20.43 45.94 -25.91
CA SER A 132 20.15 45.99 -24.47
C SER A 132 18.77 45.40 -24.15
N ALA A 133 17.72 45.90 -24.81
CA ALA A 133 16.35 45.41 -24.61
C ALA A 133 16.20 43.91 -24.94
N LYS A 134 16.87 43.41 -25.98
CA LYS A 134 16.91 41.97 -26.33
C LYS A 134 17.58 41.12 -25.25
N THR A 135 18.66 41.63 -24.67
CA THR A 135 19.40 40.93 -23.60
C THR A 135 18.59 40.89 -22.32
N GLU A 136 17.98 42.01 -21.94
CA GLU A 136 17.12 42.12 -20.77
C GLU A 136 15.87 41.23 -20.89
N LEU A 137 15.21 41.19 -22.06
CA LEU A 137 14.11 40.27 -22.31
C LEU A 137 14.53 38.80 -22.11
N ARG A 138 15.72 38.41 -22.61
CA ARG A 138 16.23 37.04 -22.46
C ARG A 138 16.46 36.68 -21.00
N LYS A 139 17.09 37.56 -20.21
CA LYS A 139 17.28 37.37 -18.76
C LYS A 139 15.93 37.21 -18.06
N TYR A 140 14.99 38.10 -18.35
CA TYR A 140 13.68 38.09 -17.71
C TYR A 140 12.85 36.85 -18.04
N ILE A 141 12.95 36.35 -19.28
CA ILE A 141 12.34 35.07 -19.68
C ILE A 141 12.95 33.91 -18.89
N GLN A 142 14.28 33.88 -18.74
CA GLN A 142 14.97 32.83 -17.98
C GLN A 142 14.56 32.85 -16.51
N ASP A 143 14.55 34.02 -15.88
CA ASP A 143 14.18 34.19 -14.48
C ASP A 143 12.71 33.84 -14.23
N SER A 144 11.80 34.28 -15.12
CA SER A 144 10.39 33.97 -14.98
C SER A 144 10.11 32.47 -15.14
N LYS A 145 10.82 31.80 -16.07
CA LYS A 145 10.78 30.33 -16.20
C LYS A 145 11.33 29.63 -14.96
N ARG A 146 12.40 30.14 -14.36
CA ARG A 146 12.98 29.62 -13.10
C ARG A 146 11.97 29.74 -11.94
N ARG A 147 11.47 30.95 -11.68
CA ARG A 147 10.48 31.20 -10.61
C ARG A 147 9.22 30.35 -10.76
N HIS A 148 8.73 30.17 -11.98
CA HIS A 148 7.57 29.32 -12.22
C HIS A 148 7.86 27.84 -11.92
N ARG A 149 9.04 27.34 -12.30
CA ARG A 149 9.50 25.99 -11.97
C ARG A 149 9.60 25.79 -10.45
N ASP A 150 10.19 26.76 -9.76
CA ASP A 150 10.35 26.72 -8.29
C ASP A 150 8.98 26.76 -7.61
N LYS A 151 8.05 27.63 -8.05
CA LYS A 151 6.67 27.68 -7.55
C LYS A 151 5.92 26.35 -7.74
N ILE A 152 6.08 25.70 -8.89
CA ILE A 152 5.48 24.37 -9.13
C ILE A 152 6.07 23.36 -8.16
N ARG A 153 7.41 23.33 -8.01
CA ARG A 153 8.13 22.45 -7.08
C ARG A 153 7.63 22.63 -5.63
N ASP A 154 7.53 23.87 -5.16
CA ASP A 154 7.08 24.17 -3.80
C ASP A 154 5.61 23.79 -3.60
N SER A 155 4.75 24.04 -4.59
CA SER A 155 3.34 23.67 -4.52
C SER A 155 3.11 22.15 -4.45
N PHE A 156 3.91 21.38 -5.19
CA PHE A 156 3.91 19.92 -5.17
C PHE A 156 4.35 19.40 -3.79
N ASN A 157 5.48 19.91 -3.29
CA ASN A 157 6.03 19.54 -1.99
C ASN A 157 5.07 19.87 -0.84
N THR A 158 4.39 21.01 -0.86
CA THR A 158 3.53 21.46 0.25
C THR A 158 2.15 20.79 0.26
N ARG A 159 1.57 20.51 -0.92
CA ARG A 159 0.22 19.95 -1.02
C ARG A 159 0.20 18.45 -0.76
N ASP A 160 1.19 17.73 -1.27
CA ASP A 160 1.22 16.26 -1.13
C ASP A 160 1.82 15.82 0.21
N SER A 161 2.73 16.59 0.82
CA SER A 161 3.14 16.38 2.23
C SER A 161 1.97 16.55 3.20
N LYS A 162 1.12 17.58 3.02
CA LYS A 162 -0.09 17.78 3.83
C LYS A 162 -1.09 16.63 3.66
N LYS A 163 -1.27 16.11 2.44
CA LYS A 163 -2.15 14.94 2.21
C LYS A 163 -1.62 13.69 2.90
N LEU A 164 -0.30 13.45 2.84
CA LEU A 164 0.34 12.30 3.47
C LEU A 164 0.20 12.36 4.99
N CYS A 165 0.50 13.52 5.59
CA CYS A 165 0.32 13.76 7.03
C CYS A 165 -1.14 13.53 7.46
N ASN A 166 -2.11 14.04 6.68
CA ASN A 166 -3.53 13.82 6.96
C ASN A 166 -3.97 12.36 6.84
N SER A 167 -3.37 11.58 5.94
CA SER A 167 -3.65 10.13 5.86
C SER A 167 -3.03 9.36 7.01
N GLU A 168 -1.82 9.72 7.44
CA GLU A 168 -1.14 9.06 8.57
C GLU A 168 -1.81 9.35 9.91
N ASN A 169 -2.33 10.56 10.11
CA ASN A 169 -3.09 10.89 11.32
C ASN A 169 -4.42 10.14 11.42
N LYS A 170 -4.97 9.66 10.29
CA LYS A 170 -6.20 8.86 10.27
C LYS A 170 -5.94 7.38 10.58
N ASP A 171 -4.76 6.87 10.21
CA ASP A 171 -4.39 5.48 10.43
C ASP A 171 -2.87 5.41 10.75
N PRO A 172 -2.50 5.46 12.05
CA PRO A 172 -1.11 5.52 12.47
C PRO A 172 -0.32 4.23 12.18
N ASP A 173 -1.01 3.10 11.96
CA ASP A 173 -0.40 1.80 11.68
C ASP A 173 -0.16 1.56 10.18
N THR A 174 -0.58 2.50 9.32
CA THR A 174 -0.40 2.40 7.87
C THR A 174 1.07 2.55 7.46
N HIS A 175 1.57 1.60 6.66
CA HIS A 175 2.89 1.67 6.06
C HIS A 175 2.87 2.44 4.73
N SER A 176 3.30 3.70 4.74
CA SER A 176 3.35 4.55 3.56
C SER A 176 4.65 4.37 2.76
N ILE A 177 4.50 4.18 1.44
CA ILE A 177 5.59 4.10 0.47
C ILE A 177 5.35 5.16 -0.60
N ILE A 178 6.37 5.95 -0.91
CA ILE A 178 6.32 7.00 -1.93
C ILE A 178 7.33 6.67 -3.00
N CYS A 179 6.88 6.42 -4.23
CA CYS A 179 7.74 6.07 -5.36
C CYS A 179 7.40 6.87 -6.62
N GLY A 180 8.41 7.12 -7.44
CA GLY A 180 8.24 7.81 -8.72
C GLY A 180 9.53 8.44 -9.23
N ASP A 181 9.41 9.21 -10.31
CA ASP A 181 10.49 10.04 -10.86
C ASP A 181 10.53 11.38 -10.13
N PHE A 182 11.58 11.61 -9.36
CA PHE A 182 11.81 12.84 -8.62
C PHE A 182 12.73 13.80 -9.37
N ASN A 183 13.35 13.36 -10.46
CA ASN A 183 14.43 14.06 -11.17
C ASN A 183 15.55 14.53 -10.23
N GLN A 184 15.40 15.73 -9.64
CA GLN A 184 16.38 16.33 -8.70
C GLN A 184 15.78 16.58 -7.31
N ALA A 185 14.52 16.22 -7.09
CA ALA A 185 13.84 16.49 -5.83
C ALA A 185 14.26 15.49 -4.75
N ASN A 186 14.75 16.01 -3.62
CA ASN A 186 15.07 15.21 -2.45
C ASN A 186 13.94 15.33 -1.42
N LEU A 187 13.21 14.25 -1.17
CA LEU A 187 12.07 14.27 -0.27
C LEU A 187 12.48 14.38 1.21
N LYS A 188 13.75 14.11 1.53
CA LYS A 188 14.28 14.18 2.90
C LYS A 188 14.23 15.59 3.48
N THR A 189 14.21 16.63 2.64
CA THR A 189 14.07 18.03 3.10
C THR A 189 12.68 18.35 3.62
N VAL A 190 11.66 17.63 3.16
CA VAL A 190 10.24 17.84 3.52
C VAL A 190 9.76 16.77 4.51
N LEU A 191 10.24 15.54 4.38
CA LEU A 191 9.89 14.39 5.20
C LEU A 191 11.17 13.71 5.73
N PRO A 192 11.77 14.22 6.82
CA PRO A 192 13.06 13.73 7.31
C PRO A 192 13.01 12.27 7.82
N ASN A 193 11.82 11.80 8.22
CA ASN A 193 11.60 10.45 8.75
C ASN A 193 11.44 9.38 7.66
N PHE A 194 11.50 9.77 6.38
CA PHE A 194 11.40 8.86 5.25
C PHE A 194 12.79 8.54 4.70
N TYR A 195 13.06 7.24 4.55
CA TYR A 195 14.33 6.70 4.07
C TYR A 195 14.22 6.32 2.60
N GLN A 196 15.17 6.78 1.80
CA GLN A 196 15.27 6.46 0.37
C GLN A 196 15.92 5.06 0.19
N HIS A 197 15.36 4.23 -0.71
CA HIS A 197 15.78 2.83 -0.92
C HIS A 197 16.42 2.52 -2.29
N VAL A 198 16.38 3.46 -3.25
CA VAL A 198 16.88 3.25 -4.63
C VAL A 198 18.26 3.86 -4.77
N THR A 199 19.29 3.03 -4.85
CA THR A 199 20.69 3.48 -4.99
C THR A 199 21.30 3.17 -6.35
N CYS A 200 20.58 2.46 -7.22
CA CYS A 200 21.04 2.16 -8.57
C CYS A 200 20.71 3.29 -9.54
N PRO A 201 21.42 3.41 -10.66
CA PRO A 201 21.04 4.31 -11.74
C PRO A 201 19.65 3.94 -12.27
N THR A 202 18.88 4.97 -12.66
CA THR A 202 17.54 4.79 -13.23
C THR A 202 17.39 5.52 -14.56
N ARG A 203 18.34 6.37 -14.94
CA ARG A 203 18.47 6.94 -16.28
C ARG A 203 19.94 7.25 -16.58
N GLY A 204 20.57 6.46 -17.45
CA GLY A 204 22.01 6.55 -17.68
C GLY A 204 22.78 6.30 -16.38
N ILE A 205 23.62 7.24 -15.97
CA ILE A 205 24.35 7.17 -14.68
C ILE A 205 23.59 7.81 -13.50
N ASN A 206 22.45 8.44 -13.76
CA ASN A 206 21.72 9.21 -12.75
C ASN A 206 20.64 8.37 -12.08
N THR A 207 20.44 8.57 -10.78
CA THR A 207 19.30 8.05 -10.03
C THR A 207 18.23 9.14 -9.92
N LEU A 208 17.24 9.10 -10.81
CA LEU A 208 16.14 10.07 -10.85
C LEU A 208 14.88 9.52 -10.18
N ASP A 209 14.70 8.20 -10.25
CA ASP A 209 13.57 7.51 -9.63
C ASP A 209 13.95 7.15 -8.20
N HIS A 210 13.06 7.48 -7.27
CA HIS A 210 13.27 7.24 -5.85
C HIS A 210 12.10 6.46 -5.26
N CYS A 211 12.39 5.75 -4.18
CA CYS A 211 11.39 5.14 -3.34
C CYS A 211 11.71 5.47 -1.89
N TYR A 212 10.75 6.03 -1.18
CA TYR A 212 10.85 6.46 0.22
C TYR A 212 9.86 5.69 1.09
N SER A 213 10.29 5.25 2.28
CA SER A 213 9.38 4.74 3.32
C SER A 213 9.91 5.03 4.73
N LYS A 214 9.05 4.94 5.75
CA LYS A 214 9.43 5.17 7.17
C LYS A 214 10.39 4.13 7.74
N MET A 215 10.46 2.95 7.13
CA MET A 215 11.30 1.87 7.64
C MET A 215 12.68 1.94 7.01
N ASN A 216 13.70 2.22 7.83
CA ASN A 216 15.08 2.22 7.38
C ASN A 216 15.46 0.84 6.81
N SER A 217 16.10 0.83 5.64
CA SER A 217 16.59 -0.40 5.00
C SER A 217 15.52 -1.48 4.82
N ALA A 218 14.27 -1.08 4.56
CA ALA A 218 13.18 -2.02 4.29
C ALA A 218 13.34 -2.75 2.96
N TYR A 219 13.94 -2.11 1.96
CA TYR A 219 14.03 -2.64 0.60
C TYR A 219 15.47 -2.63 0.07
N LYS A 220 15.74 -3.57 -0.84
CA LYS A 220 16.89 -3.61 -1.73
C LYS A 220 16.40 -3.32 -3.14
N ALA A 221 16.88 -2.24 -3.74
CA ALA A 221 16.63 -1.92 -5.14
C ALA A 221 17.54 -2.75 -6.06
N ILE A 222 16.97 -3.27 -7.13
CA ILE A 222 17.68 -3.96 -8.21
C ILE A 222 17.24 -3.32 -9.52
N GLU A 223 18.21 -2.83 -10.28
CA GLU A 223 17.97 -2.29 -11.61
C GLU A 223 17.52 -3.40 -12.56
N ARG A 224 16.56 -3.07 -13.43
CA ARG A 224 16.02 -3.89 -14.50
C ARG A 224 15.95 -3.07 -15.77
N SER A 225 16.01 -3.76 -16.91
CA SER A 225 15.87 -3.13 -18.22
C SER A 225 14.61 -2.27 -18.29
N GLY A 226 14.71 -1.13 -18.97
CA GLY A 226 13.57 -0.26 -19.23
C GLY A 226 12.44 -0.99 -19.94
N LEU A 227 11.21 -0.58 -19.65
CA LEU A 227 10.03 -1.11 -20.33
C LEU A 227 9.82 -0.37 -21.66
N GLY A 228 9.83 -1.13 -22.76
CA GLY A 228 9.61 -0.59 -24.10
C GLY A 228 10.70 0.41 -24.50
N ASN A 229 10.30 1.58 -24.99
CA ASN A 229 11.20 2.64 -25.43
C ASN A 229 11.49 3.68 -24.35
N SER A 230 11.27 3.33 -23.07
CA SER A 230 11.61 4.19 -21.94
C SER A 230 13.12 4.38 -21.85
N ASP A 231 13.57 5.62 -21.69
CA ASP A 231 14.96 5.93 -21.36
C ASP A 231 15.25 5.78 -19.86
N HIS A 232 14.24 5.46 -19.05
CA HIS A 232 14.38 5.06 -17.65
C HIS A 232 14.42 3.55 -17.47
N SER A 233 15.36 3.07 -16.63
CA SER A 233 15.45 1.70 -16.13
C SER A 233 14.33 1.41 -15.14
N CYS A 234 13.82 0.18 -15.14
CA CYS A 234 12.88 -0.26 -14.12
C CYS A 234 13.60 -0.62 -12.82
N VAL A 235 12.98 -0.38 -11.67
CA VAL A 235 13.57 -0.74 -10.37
C VAL A 235 12.70 -1.77 -9.68
N LEU A 236 13.27 -2.95 -9.43
CA LEU A 236 12.65 -3.98 -8.62
C LEU A 236 13.05 -3.81 -7.15
N LEU A 237 12.08 -3.56 -6.28
CA LEU A 237 12.28 -3.47 -4.84
C LEU A 237 12.01 -4.82 -4.18
N LEU A 238 13.04 -5.42 -3.61
CA LEU A 238 12.91 -6.63 -2.81
C LEU A 238 12.92 -6.28 -1.32
N PRO A 239 11.99 -6.79 -0.51
CA PRO A 239 12.04 -6.59 0.93
C PRO A 239 13.34 -7.19 1.49
N LYS A 240 14.10 -6.40 2.24
CA LYS A 240 15.26 -6.87 3.02
C LYS A 240 14.82 -7.68 4.24
N TYR A 241 13.57 -7.50 4.69
CA TYR A 241 13.02 -8.28 5.78
C TYR A 241 12.88 -9.76 5.38
N ILE A 242 13.72 -10.60 6.00
CA ILE A 242 13.58 -12.05 5.98
C ILE A 242 12.71 -12.42 7.19
N GLN A 243 11.55 -13.03 6.92
CA GLN A 243 10.58 -13.50 7.91
C GLN A 243 11.28 -14.17 9.11
N LYS A 244 10.90 -13.84 10.36
CA LYS A 244 11.47 -14.45 11.59
C LYS A 244 11.54 -15.99 11.54
N VAL A 245 10.62 -16.64 10.84
CA VAL A 245 10.56 -18.09 10.59
C VAL A 245 11.79 -18.64 9.82
N LYS A 246 12.43 -17.80 8.99
CA LYS A 246 13.68 -18.13 8.28
C LYS A 246 14.94 -17.75 9.08
N ARG A 247 14.79 -17.13 10.25
CA ARG A 247 15.90 -16.75 11.16
C ARG A 247 16.15 -17.76 12.27
N SER A 248 15.18 -18.59 12.63
CA SER A 248 15.41 -19.63 13.64
C SER A 248 16.40 -20.64 13.08
N LYS A 249 17.60 -20.64 13.65
CA LYS A 249 18.58 -21.71 13.38
C LYS A 249 17.89 -23.03 13.73
N PRO A 250 18.04 -24.07 12.90
CA PRO A 250 17.52 -25.39 13.23
C PRO A 250 17.99 -25.79 14.63
N VAL A 251 17.04 -26.20 15.47
CA VAL A 251 17.37 -26.65 16.83
C VAL A 251 17.85 -28.08 16.71
N THR A 252 19.10 -28.30 17.07
CA THR A 252 19.66 -29.64 17.16
C THR A 252 19.18 -30.28 18.45
N GLN A 253 18.50 -31.42 18.36
CA GLN A 253 18.12 -32.21 19.53
C GLN A 253 18.75 -33.60 19.41
N THR A 254 19.38 -34.03 20.50
CA THR A 254 19.86 -35.41 20.64
C THR A 254 18.72 -36.26 21.16
N ILE A 255 18.39 -37.33 20.43
CA ILE A 255 17.38 -38.31 20.84
C ILE A 255 18.00 -39.71 20.91
N LEU A 256 17.42 -40.58 21.73
CA LEU A 256 17.75 -42.01 21.72
C LEU A 256 17.21 -42.65 20.43
N SER A 257 18.06 -43.44 19.77
CA SER A 257 17.73 -44.11 18.51
C SER A 257 17.31 -45.55 18.77
N TRP A 258 16.02 -45.83 18.61
CA TRP A 258 15.44 -47.15 18.76
C TRP A 258 15.58 -47.94 17.44
N THR A 259 16.75 -48.51 17.22
CA THR A 259 17.00 -49.50 16.15
C THR A 259 16.75 -50.90 16.68
N ASP A 260 16.37 -51.85 15.83
CA ASP A 260 16.06 -53.23 16.24
C ASP A 260 17.22 -53.86 17.04
N SER A 261 18.46 -53.73 16.57
CA SER A 261 19.67 -54.17 17.29
C SER A 261 19.90 -53.47 18.64
N ALA A 262 19.44 -52.22 18.81
CA ALA A 262 19.58 -51.51 20.09
C ALA A 262 18.46 -51.90 21.07
N VAL A 263 17.30 -52.29 20.55
CA VAL A 263 16.21 -52.87 21.33
C VAL A 263 16.62 -54.25 21.84
N GLU A 264 17.20 -55.09 20.98
CA GLU A 264 17.74 -56.40 21.36
C GLU A 264 18.81 -56.27 22.46
N ALA A 265 19.79 -55.37 22.28
CA ALA A 265 20.81 -55.13 23.30
C ALA A 265 20.24 -54.61 24.64
N LEU A 266 19.15 -53.84 24.60
CA LEU A 266 18.46 -53.38 25.81
C LEU A 266 17.69 -54.53 26.50
N GLN A 267 17.06 -55.41 25.71
CA GLN A 267 16.39 -56.61 26.20
C GLN A 267 17.39 -57.56 26.87
N ASP A 268 18.51 -57.85 26.21
CA ASP A 268 19.59 -58.68 26.75
C ASP A 268 20.12 -58.12 28.08
N CYS A 269 20.25 -56.79 28.18
CA CYS A 269 20.70 -56.12 29.39
C CYS A 269 19.70 -56.31 30.55
N PHE A 270 18.39 -56.22 30.29
CA PHE A 270 17.36 -56.46 31.30
C PHE A 270 17.23 -57.92 31.70
N GLU A 271 17.44 -58.86 30.77
CA GLU A 271 17.43 -60.30 31.06
C GLU A 271 18.60 -60.74 31.92
N GLN A 272 19.75 -60.08 31.77
CA GLN A 272 20.95 -60.35 32.57
C GLN A 272 20.95 -59.63 33.93
N THR A 273 19.99 -58.75 34.17
CA THR A 273 19.90 -57.97 35.41
C THR A 273 19.25 -58.81 36.51
N ASP A 274 19.93 -58.95 37.65
CA ASP A 274 19.34 -59.52 38.85
C ASP A 274 18.48 -58.48 39.60
N TRP A 275 17.19 -58.45 39.26
CA TRP A 275 16.23 -57.51 39.84
C TRP A 275 16.01 -57.68 41.35
N THR A 276 16.36 -58.84 41.92
CA THR A 276 16.16 -59.11 43.36
C THR A 276 17.09 -58.25 44.22
N THR A 277 18.26 -57.90 43.70
CA THR A 277 19.24 -57.04 44.38
C THR A 277 18.70 -55.64 44.68
N PHE A 278 17.84 -55.09 43.82
CA PHE A 278 17.22 -53.78 44.05
C PHE A 278 16.13 -53.84 45.12
N LEU A 279 15.44 -54.98 45.22
CA LEU A 279 14.43 -55.20 46.24
C LEU A 279 15.09 -55.27 47.63
N ASP A 280 16.19 -56.01 47.74
CA ASP A 280 16.95 -56.19 48.99
C ASP A 280 17.64 -54.90 49.48
N GLN A 281 17.97 -53.99 48.56
CA GLN A 281 18.60 -52.70 48.87
C GLN A 281 17.59 -51.58 49.18
N SER A 282 16.31 -51.80 48.92
CA SER A 282 15.26 -50.78 49.10
C SER A 282 14.53 -50.97 50.43
N THR A 283 14.34 -49.88 51.18
CA THR A 283 13.59 -49.92 52.46
C THR A 283 12.09 -49.74 52.26
N ASN A 284 11.67 -49.18 51.12
CA ASN A 284 10.28 -48.91 50.80
C ASN A 284 10.04 -48.90 49.28
N LEU A 285 8.77 -48.99 48.88
CA LEU A 285 8.36 -49.06 47.48
C LEU A 285 8.78 -47.83 46.64
N HIS A 286 8.87 -46.66 47.26
CA HIS A 286 9.26 -45.45 46.56
C HIS A 286 10.74 -45.48 46.20
N GLU A 287 11.61 -45.83 47.15
CA GLU A 287 13.04 -46.03 46.95
C GLU A 287 13.32 -47.14 45.93
N TYR A 288 12.60 -48.26 46.00
CA TYR A 288 12.65 -49.30 44.98
C TYR A 288 12.33 -48.76 43.57
N SER A 289 11.26 -47.97 43.46
CA SER A 289 10.84 -47.40 42.17
C SER A 289 11.88 -46.42 41.61
N GLU A 290 12.55 -45.65 42.46
CA GLU A 290 13.60 -44.72 42.05
C GLU A 290 14.84 -45.47 41.57
N ILE A 291 15.33 -46.44 42.34
CA ILE A 291 16.49 -47.26 41.98
C ILE A 291 16.25 -48.00 40.66
N VAL A 292 15.09 -48.63 40.49
CA VAL A 292 14.71 -49.31 39.24
C VAL A 292 14.61 -48.33 38.08
N CYS A 293 14.00 -47.16 38.28
CA CYS A 293 13.89 -46.14 37.25
C CYS A 293 15.26 -45.59 36.83
N ASP A 294 16.18 -45.41 37.77
CA ASP A 294 17.53 -44.91 37.48
C ASP A 294 18.39 -45.98 36.81
N TYR A 295 18.23 -47.25 37.20
CA TYR A 295 18.86 -48.37 36.50
C TYR A 295 18.33 -48.53 35.06
N ILE A 296 17.01 -48.43 34.85
CA ILE A 296 16.43 -48.46 33.50
C ILE A 296 17.00 -47.32 32.64
N LYS A 297 17.08 -46.10 33.18
CA LYS A 297 17.71 -44.96 32.48
C LYS A 297 19.19 -45.21 32.20
N PHE A 298 19.90 -45.90 33.10
CA PHE A 298 21.28 -46.31 32.87
C PHE A 298 21.37 -47.28 31.69
N CYS A 299 20.56 -48.33 31.66
CA CYS A 299 20.51 -49.28 30.54
C CYS A 299 20.11 -48.61 29.22
N GLU A 300 19.15 -47.68 29.25
CA GLU A 300 18.80 -46.87 28.07
C GLU A 300 20.00 -46.07 27.55
N ASN A 301 20.82 -45.50 28.42
CA ASN A 301 22.00 -44.74 28.01
C ASN A 301 23.15 -45.61 27.49
N VAL A 302 23.26 -46.85 27.99
CA VAL A 302 24.30 -47.81 27.57
C VAL A 302 23.93 -48.49 26.26
N CYS A 303 22.68 -48.94 26.13
CA CYS A 303 22.24 -49.76 25.00
C CYS A 303 21.73 -48.94 23.80
N LEU A 304 21.16 -47.73 24.02
CA LEU A 304 20.55 -46.97 22.93
C LEU A 304 21.53 -45.94 22.35
N PRO A 305 21.89 -46.04 21.05
CA PRO A 305 22.76 -45.06 20.42
C PRO A 305 22.07 -43.69 20.34
N ARG A 306 22.83 -42.63 20.60
CA ARG A 306 22.34 -41.25 20.49
C ARG A 306 22.40 -40.78 19.05
N LYS A 307 21.28 -40.31 18.52
CA LYS A 307 21.20 -39.71 17.18
C LYS A 307 20.83 -38.24 17.28
N THR A 308 21.61 -37.43 16.57
CA THR A 308 21.36 -36.01 16.42
C THR A 308 20.31 -35.78 15.33
N ILE A 309 19.18 -35.19 15.71
CA ILE A 309 18.17 -34.75 14.74
C ILE A 309 18.13 -33.22 14.67
N THR A 310 17.98 -32.72 13.45
CA THR A 310 17.87 -31.28 13.19
C THR A 310 16.39 -30.92 13.09
N LEU A 311 15.85 -30.26 14.12
CA LEU A 311 14.48 -29.78 14.16
C LEU A 311 14.42 -28.36 13.59
N CYS A 312 13.96 -28.25 12.36
CA CYS A 312 13.62 -26.94 11.79
C CYS A 312 12.30 -26.43 12.41
N ALA A 313 12.17 -25.11 12.58
CA ALA A 313 10.93 -24.48 13.07
C ALA A 313 9.68 -24.74 12.19
N ASN A 314 9.85 -25.42 11.06
CA ASN A 314 8.79 -25.81 10.12
C ASN A 314 8.34 -27.27 10.27
N ASN A 315 8.64 -27.98 11.36
CA ASN A 315 8.24 -29.39 11.50
C ASN A 315 6.71 -29.48 11.49
N ASN A 316 6.18 -29.64 10.30
CA ASN A 316 4.78 -29.43 10.00
C ASN A 316 4.00 -30.56 10.66
N ALA A 317 2.95 -30.25 11.42
CA ALA A 317 2.13 -31.26 12.09
C ALA A 317 1.50 -32.27 11.09
N TRP A 318 1.39 -31.91 9.81
CA TRP A 318 0.94 -32.81 8.74
C TRP A 318 2.03 -33.78 8.24
N PHE A 319 3.31 -33.60 8.61
CA PHE A 319 4.44 -34.45 8.20
C PHE A 319 4.67 -35.60 9.18
N ASN A 320 3.84 -36.64 9.05
CA ASN A 320 3.80 -37.80 9.95
C ASN A 320 4.48 -39.06 9.36
N LYS A 321 4.47 -40.17 10.11
CA LYS A 321 5.04 -41.48 9.71
C LYS A 321 4.53 -41.96 8.34
N GLN A 322 3.27 -41.72 8.02
CA GLN A 322 2.68 -42.14 6.74
C GLN A 322 3.21 -41.32 5.56
N VAL A 323 3.35 -40.00 5.74
CA VAL A 323 3.96 -39.14 4.71
C VAL A 323 5.44 -39.50 4.51
N ARG A 324 6.18 -39.83 5.59
CA ARG A 324 7.57 -40.30 5.49
C ARG A 324 7.68 -41.63 4.75
N ARG A 325 6.77 -42.57 5.01
CA ARG A 325 6.71 -43.85 4.28
C ARG A 325 6.48 -43.65 2.79
N LYS A 326 5.48 -42.84 2.42
CA LYS A 326 5.22 -42.50 1.00
C LYS A 326 6.36 -41.74 0.33
N LEU A 327 7.10 -40.93 1.10
CA LEU A 327 8.30 -40.26 0.59
C LEU A 327 9.41 -41.27 0.29
N HIS A 328 9.65 -42.21 1.22
CA HIS A 328 10.61 -43.29 1.03
C HIS A 328 10.26 -44.18 -0.17
N GLU A 329 9.00 -44.60 -0.30
CA GLU A 329 8.50 -45.36 -1.47
C GLU A 329 8.78 -44.61 -2.80
N LYS A 330 8.58 -43.28 -2.82
CA LYS A 330 8.90 -42.45 -3.99
C LYS A 330 10.40 -42.32 -4.22
N ASP A 331 11.22 -42.26 -3.17
CA ASP A 331 12.68 -42.17 -3.29
C ASP A 331 13.29 -43.50 -3.77
N GLU A 332 12.74 -44.64 -3.36
CA GLU A 332 13.09 -45.96 -3.91
C GLU A 332 12.66 -46.10 -5.37
N ALA A 333 11.44 -45.68 -5.70
CA ALA A 333 10.97 -45.70 -7.09
C ALA A 333 11.79 -44.76 -8.01
N ASP A 334 12.34 -43.67 -7.47
CA ASP A 334 13.20 -42.74 -8.22
C ASP A 334 14.59 -43.34 -8.47
N ARG A 335 15.15 -44.06 -7.48
CA ARG A 335 16.39 -44.84 -7.64
C ARG A 335 16.26 -45.90 -8.74
N ASN A 336 15.09 -46.53 -8.85
CA ASN A 336 14.78 -47.56 -9.86
C ASN A 336 14.05 -47.01 -11.10
N ARG A 337 14.06 -45.68 -11.30
CA ARG A 337 13.23 -45.01 -12.31
C ARG A 337 13.49 -45.47 -13.75
N LYS A 338 14.71 -45.91 -14.06
CA LYS A 338 15.06 -46.41 -15.40
C LYS A 338 14.39 -47.76 -15.72
N MET A 339 14.18 -48.62 -14.72
CA MET A 339 13.55 -49.94 -14.92
C MET A 339 12.02 -49.89 -14.85
N CYS A 340 11.44 -49.02 -14.01
CA CYS A 340 9.99 -48.95 -13.83
C CYS A 340 9.47 -47.50 -13.75
N PRO A 341 9.35 -46.78 -14.87
CA PRO A 341 8.92 -45.38 -14.90
C PRO A 341 7.51 -45.14 -14.31
N ASP A 342 6.61 -46.10 -14.46
CA ASP A 342 5.22 -45.96 -14.01
C ASP A 342 5.06 -46.15 -12.50
N LEU A 343 5.93 -46.95 -11.87
CA LEU A 343 6.00 -47.05 -10.41
C LEU A 343 6.39 -45.70 -9.78
N TYR A 344 7.34 -44.98 -10.37
CA TYR A 344 7.71 -43.64 -9.92
C TYR A 344 6.56 -42.64 -10.06
N LYS A 345 5.84 -42.64 -11.19
CA LYS A 345 4.68 -41.76 -11.40
C LYS A 345 3.56 -42.07 -10.39
N SER A 346 3.29 -43.35 -10.15
CA SER A 346 2.32 -43.81 -9.16
C SER A 346 2.70 -43.36 -7.75
N ALA A 347 3.92 -43.69 -7.30
CA ALA A 347 4.42 -43.32 -5.97
C ALA A 347 4.45 -41.79 -5.75
N LYS A 348 4.81 -41.01 -6.77
CA LYS A 348 4.76 -39.54 -6.74
C LYS A 348 3.34 -39.01 -6.59
N THR A 349 2.38 -39.63 -7.27
CA THR A 349 0.97 -39.23 -7.20
C THR A 349 0.37 -39.58 -5.84
N GLU A 350 0.66 -40.78 -5.33
CA GLU A 350 0.24 -41.22 -3.99
C GLU A 350 0.86 -40.37 -2.87
N LEU A 351 2.14 -39.99 -2.98
CA LEU A 351 2.75 -39.05 -2.05
C LEU A 351 2.03 -37.69 -2.07
N ARG A 352 1.71 -37.15 -3.24
CA ARG A 352 0.98 -35.88 -3.37
C ARG A 352 -0.42 -35.96 -2.75
N LYS A 353 -1.16 -37.04 -3.02
CA LYS A 353 -2.48 -37.29 -2.40
C LYS A 353 -2.36 -37.32 -0.89
N CYS A 354 -1.43 -38.13 -0.37
CA CYS A 354 -1.17 -38.26 1.06
C CYS A 354 -0.85 -36.91 1.72
N ILE A 355 0.04 -36.11 1.11
CA ILE A 355 0.36 -34.76 1.61
C ILE A 355 -0.86 -33.86 1.62
N ASN A 356 -1.66 -33.86 0.55
CA ASN A 356 -2.85 -33.01 0.45
C ASN A 356 -3.91 -33.40 1.47
N ASP A 357 -4.15 -34.70 1.66
CA ASP A 357 -5.11 -35.21 2.64
C ASP A 357 -4.73 -34.82 4.06
N TYR A 358 -3.45 -34.98 4.44
CA TYR A 358 -3.00 -34.58 5.77
C TYR A 358 -3.00 -33.07 5.98
N LYS A 359 -2.68 -32.27 4.95
CA LYS A 359 -2.85 -30.81 5.01
C LYS A 359 -4.31 -30.42 5.17
N ARG A 360 -5.23 -31.11 4.50
CA ARG A 360 -6.68 -30.91 4.62
C ARG A 360 -7.16 -31.23 6.02
N ARG A 361 -6.89 -32.44 6.53
CA ARG A 361 -7.25 -32.87 7.90
C ARG A 361 -6.69 -31.93 8.96
N HIS A 362 -5.46 -31.45 8.78
CA HIS A 362 -4.86 -30.50 9.72
C HIS A 362 -5.57 -29.14 9.70
N ARG A 363 -5.92 -28.64 8.51
CA ARG A 363 -6.73 -27.41 8.35
C ARG A 363 -8.10 -27.56 8.97
N ASP A 364 -8.77 -28.69 8.72
CA ASP A 364 -10.11 -28.96 9.24
C ASP A 364 -10.07 -29.08 10.77
N LYS A 365 -9.08 -29.81 11.33
CA LYS A 365 -8.86 -29.88 12.78
C LYS A 365 -8.66 -28.49 13.41
N ILE A 366 -7.86 -27.62 12.78
CA ILE A 366 -7.67 -26.25 13.26
C ILE A 366 -9.00 -25.48 13.18
N ARG A 367 -9.73 -25.58 12.07
CA ARG A 367 -11.02 -24.90 11.88
C ARG A 367 -12.07 -25.36 12.90
N ASP A 368 -12.23 -26.66 13.09
CA ASP A 368 -13.20 -27.24 14.02
C ASP A 368 -12.89 -26.84 15.46
N SER A 369 -11.59 -26.71 15.78
CA SER A 369 -11.14 -26.28 17.09
C SER A 369 -11.39 -24.79 17.40
N PHE A 370 -11.78 -23.98 16.41
CA PHE A 370 -12.29 -22.62 16.61
C PHE A 370 -13.81 -22.57 16.87
N ASN A 371 -14.53 -23.64 16.54
CA ASN A 371 -15.98 -23.72 16.75
C ASN A 371 -16.34 -24.30 18.13
N THR A 372 -15.35 -24.73 18.93
CA THR A 372 -15.56 -25.16 20.32
C THR A 372 -15.70 -23.98 21.27
N ARG A 373 -16.71 -24.01 22.18
CA ARG A 373 -16.91 -23.04 23.28
C ARG A 373 -15.83 -23.10 24.39
N ASP A 374 -14.68 -23.71 24.11
CA ASP A 374 -13.59 -23.94 25.06
C ASP A 374 -12.47 -22.91 24.83
N SER A 375 -12.42 -21.89 25.69
CA SER A 375 -11.43 -20.81 25.62
C SER A 375 -9.99 -21.30 25.75
N LYS A 376 -9.74 -22.37 26.52
CA LYS A 376 -8.40 -22.95 26.71
C LYS A 376 -7.91 -23.61 25.43
N LYS A 377 -8.79 -24.32 24.71
CA LYS A 377 -8.47 -24.87 23.39
C LYS A 377 -8.23 -23.75 22.38
N LEU A 378 -9.07 -22.72 22.34
CA LEU A 378 -8.87 -21.55 21.47
C LEU A 378 -7.49 -20.91 21.65
N TRP A 379 -7.07 -20.65 22.89
CA TRP A 379 -5.75 -20.11 23.20
C TRP A 379 -4.60 -21.06 22.83
N SER A 380 -4.76 -22.37 23.09
CA SER A 380 -3.79 -23.37 22.66
C SER A 380 -3.64 -23.42 21.13
N ASN A 381 -4.72 -23.23 20.38
CA ASN A 381 -4.71 -23.22 18.92
C ASN A 381 -4.10 -21.94 18.35
N LEU A 382 -4.37 -20.79 18.96
CA LEU A 382 -3.69 -19.53 18.65
C LEU A 382 -2.18 -19.66 18.86
N ASN A 383 -1.74 -20.28 19.96
CA ASN A 383 -0.33 -20.57 20.19
C ASN A 383 0.25 -21.54 19.15
N LEU A 384 -0.51 -22.54 18.72
CA LEU A 384 -0.08 -23.49 17.68
C LEU A 384 0.12 -22.81 16.32
N ILE A 385 -0.78 -21.90 15.93
CA ILE A 385 -0.72 -21.16 14.66
C ILE A 385 0.39 -20.12 14.66
N THR A 386 0.51 -19.40 15.77
CA THR A 386 1.51 -18.32 15.91
C THR A 386 2.89 -18.84 16.31
N GLN A 387 2.98 -20.11 16.75
CA GLN A 387 4.12 -20.69 17.46
C GLN A 387 4.58 -19.82 18.64
N TYR A 388 3.67 -19.01 19.20
CA TYR A 388 3.95 -18.17 20.33
C TYR A 388 4.13 -19.08 21.55
N LYS A 389 5.39 -19.35 21.88
CA LYS A 389 5.75 -19.81 23.21
C LYS A 389 5.67 -18.57 24.07
N SER A 390 4.67 -18.48 24.94
CA SER A 390 4.70 -17.53 26.04
C SER A 390 6.09 -17.64 26.63
N ALA A 391 6.86 -16.55 26.61
CA ALA A 391 8.06 -16.48 27.41
C ALA A 391 7.63 -16.94 28.80
N LYS A 392 8.30 -17.95 29.39
CA LYS A 392 8.18 -18.15 30.83
C LYS A 392 8.44 -16.76 31.41
N GLN A 393 7.41 -16.15 31.98
CA GLN A 393 7.59 -14.91 32.72
C GLN A 393 8.42 -15.31 33.96
N GLU A 394 9.74 -15.34 33.80
CA GLU A 394 10.64 -15.02 34.89
C GLU A 394 10.49 -13.52 35.10
N GLY A 395 9.65 -13.17 36.08
CA GLY A 395 9.22 -11.82 36.34
C GLY A 395 7.86 -11.84 37.01
N GLN A 396 7.80 -12.37 38.24
CA GLN A 396 6.80 -11.94 39.19
C GLN A 396 6.93 -10.42 39.31
N CYS A 397 6.05 -9.69 38.63
CA CYS A 397 5.79 -8.30 38.96
C CYS A 397 4.84 -8.35 40.16
N ASP A 398 5.40 -8.28 41.37
CA ASP A 398 4.65 -8.18 42.65
C ASP A 398 3.88 -6.85 42.78
N ASP A 399 3.53 -6.23 41.65
CA ASP A 399 2.69 -5.04 41.64
C ASP A 399 1.22 -5.47 41.79
N THR A 400 0.82 -5.66 43.04
CA THR A 400 -0.57 -5.89 43.45
C THR A 400 -1.53 -4.80 42.96
N THR A 401 -1.01 -3.63 42.55
CA THR A 401 -1.81 -2.51 42.02
C THR A 401 -1.96 -2.52 40.50
N LEU A 402 -1.29 -3.43 39.79
CA LEU A 402 -1.37 -3.55 38.33
C LEU A 402 -2.80 -3.81 37.82
N PRO A 403 -3.61 -4.71 38.44
CA PRO A 403 -5.00 -4.90 38.03
C PRO A 403 -5.81 -3.60 38.15
N ASP A 404 -5.64 -2.85 39.24
CA ASP A 404 -6.35 -1.60 39.48
C ASP A 404 -5.96 -0.51 38.48
N ARG A 405 -4.67 -0.40 38.15
CA ARG A 405 -4.18 0.55 37.13
C ARG A 405 -4.72 0.23 35.74
N LEU A 406 -4.77 -1.06 35.38
CA LEU A 406 -5.37 -1.50 34.12
C LEU A 406 -6.87 -1.22 34.10
N ASN A 407 -7.56 -1.49 35.21
CA ASN A 407 -8.99 -1.23 35.34
C ASN A 407 -9.28 0.27 35.18
N TYR A 408 -8.51 1.13 35.84
CA TYR A 408 -8.61 2.59 35.70
C TYR A 408 -8.31 3.07 34.28
N PHE A 409 -7.34 2.44 33.61
CA PHE A 409 -6.98 2.76 32.23
C PHE A 409 -8.12 2.38 31.27
N TYR A 410 -8.69 1.19 31.38
CA TYR A 410 -9.74 0.75 30.45
C TYR A 410 -11.12 1.34 30.76
N ALA A 411 -11.44 1.58 32.04
CA ALA A 411 -12.68 2.24 32.47
C ALA A 411 -12.67 3.77 32.28
N ARG A 412 -11.57 4.36 31.77
CA ARG A 412 -11.50 5.82 31.56
C ARG A 412 -12.52 6.35 30.56
N PHE A 413 -13.01 5.49 29.66
CA PHE A 413 -14.02 5.83 28.66
C PHE A 413 -15.45 5.68 29.20
N ASP A 414 -15.63 5.01 30.33
CA ASP A 414 -16.94 4.84 30.98
C ASP A 414 -17.28 6.01 31.92
N ARG A 415 -16.29 6.89 32.22
CA ARG A 415 -16.46 8.04 33.12
C ARG A 415 -17.38 9.14 32.59
N ASP A 416 -17.55 9.23 31.28
CA ASP A 416 -18.42 10.23 30.66
C ASP A 416 -19.86 9.73 30.45
N ASN A 417 -20.15 8.47 30.80
CA ASN A 417 -21.52 7.98 30.89
C ASN A 417 -22.10 8.37 32.26
N THR A 418 -22.72 9.54 32.35
CA THR A 418 -23.55 9.96 33.50
C THR A 418 -24.89 9.20 33.54
N THR A 419 -24.86 7.88 33.42
CA THR A 419 -25.99 7.02 33.72
C THR A 419 -25.66 6.28 35.00
N THR A 420 -26.11 6.83 36.11
CA THR A 420 -26.07 6.17 37.42
C THR A 420 -26.63 4.75 37.29
N PRO A 421 -25.87 3.69 37.59
CA PRO A 421 -26.44 2.35 37.70
C PRO A 421 -27.33 2.35 38.94
N ALA A 422 -28.63 2.16 38.76
CA ALA A 422 -29.53 1.87 39.87
C ALA A 422 -29.06 0.58 40.57
N PRO A 423 -29.17 0.48 41.91
CA PRO A 423 -28.87 -0.76 42.61
C PRO A 423 -29.77 -1.87 42.08
N LEU A 424 -29.18 -3.01 41.72
CA LEU A 424 -29.90 -4.21 41.33
C LEU A 424 -30.71 -4.71 42.52
N SER A 425 -32.00 -4.35 42.57
CA SER A 425 -33.00 -5.13 43.27
C SER A 425 -33.31 -6.37 42.41
N CYS A 426 -32.98 -7.54 42.94
CA CYS A 426 -33.46 -8.82 42.42
C CYS A 426 -34.99 -8.80 42.46
N ASP A 427 -35.62 -8.61 41.32
CA ASP A 427 -37.04 -8.92 41.15
C ASP A 427 -37.22 -9.66 39.83
N GLU A 428 -37.81 -10.85 39.93
CA GLU A 428 -38.08 -11.75 38.80
C GLU A 428 -39.11 -11.12 37.87
N GLY A 429 -38.65 -10.42 36.84
CA GLY A 429 -39.46 -9.97 35.71
C GLY A 429 -39.48 -11.01 34.57
N PRO A 430 -40.59 -11.13 33.81
CA PRO A 430 -40.75 -12.19 32.80
C PRO A 430 -39.74 -12.03 31.64
N PRO A 431 -39.42 -13.13 30.93
CA PRO A 431 -38.32 -13.15 29.98
C PRO A 431 -38.54 -12.14 28.85
N PHE A 432 -37.47 -11.43 28.50
CA PHE A 432 -37.40 -10.55 27.33
C PHE A 432 -37.65 -11.38 26.06
N VAL A 433 -38.83 -11.18 25.44
CA VAL A 433 -39.17 -11.80 24.16
C VAL A 433 -38.99 -10.77 23.06
N ILE A 434 -38.01 -11.02 22.19
CA ILE A 434 -37.84 -10.28 20.94
C ILE A 434 -38.90 -10.75 19.96
N THR A 435 -39.71 -9.85 19.44
CA THR A 435 -40.72 -10.18 18.43
C THR A 435 -40.18 -9.93 17.01
N GLU A 436 -40.79 -10.57 16.01
CA GLU A 436 -40.46 -10.36 14.59
C GLU A 436 -40.58 -8.88 14.17
N HIS A 437 -41.45 -8.12 14.86
CA HIS A 437 -41.64 -6.69 14.64
C HIS A 437 -40.39 -5.88 15.04
N ASP A 438 -39.77 -6.21 16.18
CA ASP A 438 -38.56 -5.54 16.68
C ASP A 438 -37.36 -5.74 15.76
N VAL A 439 -37.25 -6.95 15.17
CA VAL A 439 -36.23 -7.29 14.18
C VAL A 439 -36.48 -6.54 12.85
N ARG A 440 -37.74 -6.43 12.42
CA ARG A 440 -38.12 -5.66 11.22
C ARG A 440 -37.82 -4.17 11.36
N CYS A 441 -38.09 -3.58 12.52
CA CYS A 441 -37.80 -2.16 12.80
C CYS A 441 -36.29 -1.87 12.83
N SER A 442 -35.47 -2.78 13.39
CA SER A 442 -34.00 -2.64 13.37
C SER A 442 -33.40 -2.85 11.98
N LEU A 443 -33.98 -3.74 11.16
CA LEU A 443 -33.53 -3.93 9.78
C LEU A 443 -33.93 -2.74 8.89
N SER A 444 -35.15 -2.21 8.99
CA SER A 444 -35.60 -1.07 8.18
C SER A 444 -34.76 0.20 8.44
N ALA A 445 -34.36 0.42 9.69
CA ALA A 445 -33.47 1.53 10.08
C ALA A 445 -32.07 1.44 9.44
N ASN A 446 -31.59 0.24 9.08
CA ASN A 446 -30.25 0.03 8.51
C ASN A 446 -30.21 -0.05 6.97
N TYR A 447 -31.36 -0.08 6.28
CA TYR A 447 -31.41 -0.15 4.81
C TYR A 447 -31.37 1.22 4.11
N GLY A 448 -31.51 2.33 4.85
CA GLY A 448 -31.57 3.69 4.28
C GLY A 448 -30.23 4.33 3.87
N THR A 449 -29.08 3.74 4.19
CA THR A 449 -27.75 4.40 4.05
C THR A 449 -26.73 3.66 3.18
N ARG A 450 -27.14 2.72 2.31
CA ARG A 450 -26.23 2.17 1.29
C ARG A 450 -26.43 2.82 -0.09
N ARG A 451 -25.45 3.65 -0.47
CA ARG A 451 -25.21 4.11 -1.84
C ARG A 451 -25.08 2.89 -2.78
N GLN A 452 -25.81 2.91 -3.89
CA GLN A 452 -25.78 1.88 -4.94
C GLN A 452 -24.37 1.76 -5.55
N GLY A 453 -23.83 0.54 -5.57
CA GLY A 453 -22.72 0.14 -6.44
C GLY A 453 -23.23 -0.39 -7.79
N PRO A 454 -22.36 -0.50 -8.81
CA PRO A 454 -22.79 -0.72 -10.20
C PRO A 454 -23.31 -2.15 -10.45
N THR A 455 -24.46 -2.22 -11.11
CA THR A 455 -25.14 -3.43 -11.58
C THR A 455 -24.34 -4.12 -12.69
N ILE A 456 -24.02 -5.40 -12.52
CA ILE A 456 -23.53 -6.28 -13.59
C ILE A 456 -24.78 -6.90 -14.25
N SER A 457 -25.07 -6.50 -15.50
CA SER A 457 -26.09 -7.13 -16.34
C SER A 457 -25.52 -8.41 -16.96
N SER A 458 -26.11 -9.55 -16.64
CA SER A 458 -25.96 -10.81 -17.37
C SER A 458 -27.20 -11.01 -18.24
N HIS A 459 -27.09 -10.76 -19.55
CA HIS A 459 -28.06 -11.23 -20.52
C HIS A 459 -27.92 -12.75 -20.67
N ALA A 460 -28.92 -13.49 -20.19
CA ALA A 460 -29.19 -14.87 -20.58
C ALA A 460 -30.49 -14.86 -21.39
N SER A 461 -30.38 -15.18 -22.67
CA SER A 461 -31.52 -15.35 -23.57
C SER A 461 -32.16 -16.72 -23.30
N SER A 462 -33.38 -16.73 -22.77
CA SER A 462 -34.25 -17.91 -22.79
C SER A 462 -34.86 -18.06 -24.18
N GLY A 463 -34.55 -19.16 -24.87
CA GLY A 463 -35.34 -19.68 -25.97
C GLY A 463 -36.14 -20.88 -25.47
N THR A 464 -37.43 -20.70 -25.27
CA THR A 464 -38.43 -21.76 -25.11
C THR A 464 -38.78 -22.31 -26.50
N VAL A 465 -38.65 -23.62 -26.67
CA VAL A 465 -39.25 -24.38 -27.77
C VAL A 465 -40.36 -25.20 -27.15
N ASP A 466 -41.61 -24.83 -27.44
CA ASP A 466 -42.78 -25.67 -27.21
C ASP A 466 -43.24 -26.26 -28.55
N LEU A 467 -43.73 -27.49 -28.43
CA LEU A 467 -44.16 -28.41 -29.48
C LEU A 467 -45.33 -27.87 -30.31
N ASN A 468 -45.16 -27.91 -31.63
CA ASN A 468 -46.01 -28.62 -32.59
C ASN A 468 -45.30 -28.80 -33.92
#